data_AF-A0A951XXH2-F1
#
_entry.id   AF-A0A951XXH2-F1
#
_cell.length_a   1.000
_cell.length_b   1.000
_cell.length_c   1.000
_cell.angle_alpha   90.00
_cell.angle_beta   90.00
_cell.angle_gamma   90.00
#
_symmetry.space_group_name_H-M   'P 1'
#
loop_
_entity.id
_entity.type
_entity.pdbx_description
1 polymer ?
#
loop_
_entity_poly.entity_id
_entity_poly.type
_entity_poly.pdbx_seq_one_letter_code
_entity_poly.pdbx_strand_id
1 'polypeptide(L)'
;MDDRTRILTQILADTDAVWLPNRRWSRPRPANVYFARIAFGKGGVAWESGEPTEAGRKAAQRELEALAKARLVKASRPRRVKTLAVRLSDAAEADTRERTGLPGLYSAWLSAGELARHSRRPPELVTDLYIGERKLIGDKPPGEYEREAVVVENMLLPALVRGYVDSNADIQGRVSYMLTPAGWAWLDRGEAPPEDLRDDTALDRDAAEWYAERQQASLDRLDTADPPDPKEIGAIPLPVAIEGLRMSKPSAASVA
;
A
#
# COMPACT_ATOMS: atom_id res chain seq x y z
N MET A 1 -18.43 6.08 -15.77
CA MET A 1 -17.09 5.45 -15.91
C MET A 1 -17.07 4.31 -16.95
N ASP A 2 -16.06 4.23 -17.83
CA ASP A 2 -15.88 3.11 -18.78
C ASP A 2 -15.25 1.84 -18.13
N ASP A 3 -15.34 0.70 -18.82
CA ASP A 3 -14.86 -0.60 -18.30
C ASP A 3 -13.35 -0.64 -18.04
N ARG A 4 -12.54 0.02 -18.87
CA ARG A 4 -11.10 0.09 -18.68
C ARG A 4 -10.78 0.83 -17.38
N THR A 5 -11.34 2.02 -17.21
CA THR A 5 -11.15 2.85 -16.03
C THR A 5 -11.61 2.10 -14.77
N ARG A 6 -12.76 1.44 -14.84
CA ARG A 6 -13.28 0.61 -13.74
C ARG A 6 -12.32 -0.50 -13.31
N ILE A 7 -11.74 -1.24 -14.27
CA ILE A 7 -10.80 -2.34 -13.98
C ILE A 7 -9.49 -1.80 -13.41
N LEU A 8 -8.92 -0.75 -13.99
CA LEU A 8 -7.66 -0.16 -13.51
C LEU A 8 -7.81 0.38 -12.08
N THR A 9 -8.89 1.13 -11.82
CA THR A 9 -9.23 1.66 -10.50
C THR A 9 -9.46 0.54 -9.49
N GLN A 10 -10.11 -0.56 -9.89
CA GLN A 10 -10.28 -1.70 -9.01
C GLN A 10 -8.92 -2.33 -8.62
N ILE A 11 -8.02 -2.53 -9.59
CA ILE A 11 -6.69 -3.12 -9.30
C ILE A 11 -5.90 -2.19 -8.37
N LEU A 12 -6.00 -0.87 -8.56
CA LEU A 12 -5.39 0.12 -7.67
C LEU A 12 -5.96 0.01 -6.25
N ALA A 13 -7.28 0.03 -6.09
CA ALA A 13 -7.96 -0.07 -4.80
C ALA A 13 -7.62 -1.37 -4.06
N ASP A 14 -7.59 -2.49 -4.78
CA ASP A 14 -7.21 -3.80 -4.23
C ASP A 14 -5.74 -3.83 -3.80
N THR A 15 -4.86 -3.18 -4.56
CA THR A 15 -3.45 -3.06 -4.21
C THR A 15 -3.29 -2.22 -2.96
N ASP A 16 -3.88 -1.02 -2.92
CA ASP A 16 -3.73 -0.09 -1.82
C ASP A 16 -4.31 -0.65 -0.52
N ALA A 17 -5.44 -1.38 -0.57
CA ALA A 17 -6.03 -2.06 0.58
C ALA A 17 -5.06 -3.05 1.28
N VAL A 18 -4.17 -3.70 0.53
CA VAL A 18 -3.16 -4.64 1.08
C VAL A 18 -2.01 -3.90 1.78
N TRP A 19 -1.74 -2.67 1.37
CA TRP A 19 -0.60 -1.89 1.84
C TRP A 19 -0.97 -0.80 2.86
N LEU A 20 -2.26 -0.49 3.02
CA LEU A 20 -2.73 0.38 4.09
C LEU A 20 -2.22 -0.10 5.46
N PRO A 21 -1.78 0.83 6.34
CA PRO A 21 -1.35 0.47 7.68
C PRO A 21 -2.42 -0.24 8.48
N ASN A 22 -2.02 -1.29 9.19
CA ASN A 22 -2.95 -2.09 9.97
C ASN A 22 -3.27 -1.45 11.32
N ARG A 23 -4.22 -0.52 11.36
CA ARG A 23 -4.68 0.11 12.61
C ARG A 23 -5.54 -0.79 13.50
N ARG A 24 -6.11 -1.86 12.93
CA ARG A 24 -7.02 -2.78 13.62
C ARG A 24 -6.39 -4.15 13.78
N TRP A 25 -5.83 -4.42 14.96
CA TRP A 25 -5.17 -5.69 15.28
C TRP A 25 -6.11 -6.85 15.63
N SER A 26 -7.36 -6.81 15.16
CA SER A 26 -8.32 -7.91 15.30
C SER A 26 -8.05 -8.98 14.25
N ARG A 27 -7.95 -10.25 14.70
CA ARG A 27 -7.94 -11.40 13.77
C ARG A 27 -9.25 -11.42 12.96
N PRO A 28 -9.21 -11.87 11.69
CA PRO A 28 -8.07 -12.45 10.94
C PRO A 28 -7.19 -11.42 10.18
N ARG A 29 -7.49 -10.13 10.23
CA ARG A 29 -6.88 -9.10 9.38
C ARG A 29 -5.35 -9.13 9.26
N PRO A 30 -4.56 -9.18 10.35
CA PRO A 30 -3.10 -9.17 10.24
C PRO A 30 -2.51 -10.34 9.44
N ALA A 31 -3.07 -11.54 9.61
CA ALA A 31 -2.64 -12.74 8.88
C ALA A 31 -3.01 -12.64 7.39
N ASN A 32 -4.21 -12.15 7.09
CA ASN A 32 -4.66 -11.94 5.72
C ASN A 32 -3.80 -10.91 4.99
N VAL A 33 -3.49 -9.78 5.62
CA VAL A 33 -2.58 -8.76 5.07
C VAL A 33 -1.19 -9.34 4.82
N TYR A 34 -0.65 -10.12 5.76
CA TYR A 34 0.65 -10.78 5.60
C TYR A 34 0.68 -11.69 4.36
N PHE A 35 -0.29 -12.58 4.20
CA PHE A 35 -0.36 -13.46 3.02
C PHE A 35 -0.64 -12.68 1.72
N ALA A 36 -1.45 -11.63 1.77
CA ALA A 36 -1.73 -10.78 0.62
C ALA A 36 -0.48 -10.04 0.13
N ARG A 37 0.36 -9.50 1.04
CA ARG A 37 1.65 -8.87 0.68
C ARG A 37 2.63 -9.88 0.07
N ILE A 38 2.69 -11.11 0.60
CA ILE A 38 3.50 -12.19 0.01
C ILE A 38 3.00 -12.55 -1.40
N ALA A 39 1.68 -12.67 -1.58
CA ALA A 39 1.08 -12.95 -2.88
C ALA A 39 1.36 -11.82 -3.87
N PHE A 40 1.26 -10.57 -3.42
CA PHE A 40 1.57 -9.39 -4.21
C PHE A 40 3.01 -9.43 -4.75
N GLY A 41 3.98 -9.76 -3.91
CA GLY A 41 5.38 -9.92 -4.33
C GLY A 41 5.59 -11.00 -5.41
N LYS A 42 4.73 -12.02 -5.48
CA LYS A 42 4.80 -13.10 -6.48
C LYS A 42 4.16 -12.75 -7.83
N GLY A 43 3.27 -11.76 -7.88
CA GLY A 43 2.56 -11.47 -9.13
C GLY A 43 1.47 -10.39 -9.09
N GLY A 44 1.16 -9.82 -7.93
CA GLY A 44 0.10 -8.82 -7.76
C GLY A 44 -1.05 -9.30 -6.89
N VAL A 45 -2.16 -8.56 -6.91
CA VAL A 45 -3.38 -8.90 -6.17
C VAL A 45 -4.21 -9.94 -6.92
N ALA A 46 -5.00 -10.73 -6.19
CA ALA A 46 -5.90 -11.70 -6.79
C ALA A 46 -7.01 -10.98 -7.57
N TRP A 47 -7.19 -11.32 -8.84
CA TRP A 47 -8.22 -10.75 -9.70
C TRP A 47 -9.56 -11.45 -9.54
N GLU A 48 -10.59 -10.64 -9.27
CA GLU A 48 -11.99 -11.04 -9.29
C GLU A 48 -12.75 -9.99 -10.08
N SER A 49 -13.48 -10.39 -11.12
CA SER A 49 -14.16 -9.44 -12.01
C SER A 49 -15.31 -8.67 -11.34
N GLY A 50 -15.82 -9.12 -10.20
CA GLY A 50 -17.02 -8.56 -9.53
C GLY A 50 -18.34 -8.80 -10.30
N GLU A 51 -18.28 -9.20 -11.56
CA GLU A 51 -19.44 -9.41 -12.42
C GLU A 51 -20.35 -10.57 -11.97
N PRO A 52 -21.67 -10.33 -11.81
CA PRO A 52 -22.60 -11.35 -11.32
C PRO A 52 -22.91 -12.42 -12.38
N THR A 53 -22.90 -12.05 -13.65
CA THR A 53 -23.25 -12.96 -14.75
C THR A 53 -22.02 -13.60 -15.40
N GLU A 54 -22.16 -14.80 -15.95
CA GLU A 54 -21.07 -15.45 -16.68
C GLU A 54 -20.60 -14.64 -17.90
N ALA A 55 -21.56 -14.04 -18.62
CA ALA A 55 -21.28 -13.16 -19.75
C ALA A 55 -20.47 -11.93 -19.32
N GLY A 56 -20.84 -11.28 -18.22
CA GLY A 56 -20.09 -10.18 -17.63
C GLY A 56 -18.68 -10.59 -17.23
N ARG A 57 -18.52 -11.72 -16.52
CA ARG A 57 -17.19 -12.25 -16.15
C ARG A 57 -16.29 -12.47 -17.37
N LYS A 58 -16.84 -13.03 -18.45
CA LYS A 58 -16.11 -13.22 -19.73
C LYS A 58 -15.75 -11.90 -20.39
N ALA A 59 -16.64 -10.90 -20.37
CA ALA A 59 -16.36 -9.57 -20.91
C ALA A 59 -15.24 -8.88 -20.14
N ALA A 60 -15.33 -8.84 -18.80
CA ALA A 60 -14.31 -8.28 -17.93
C ALA A 60 -12.94 -8.96 -18.11
N GLN A 61 -12.93 -10.29 -18.30
CA GLN A 61 -11.68 -11.00 -18.59
C GLN A 61 -11.08 -10.63 -19.95
N ARG A 62 -11.89 -10.46 -21.01
CA ARG A 62 -11.39 -10.01 -22.31
C ARG A 62 -10.82 -8.59 -22.23
N GLU A 63 -11.47 -7.71 -21.47
CA GLU A 63 -10.98 -6.35 -21.27
C GLU A 63 -9.65 -6.37 -20.50
N LEU A 64 -9.54 -7.17 -19.43
CA LEU A 64 -8.28 -7.36 -18.71
C LEU A 64 -7.15 -7.89 -19.62
N GLU A 65 -7.45 -8.83 -20.51
CA GLU A 65 -6.50 -9.34 -21.50
C GLU A 65 -6.07 -8.26 -22.50
N ALA A 66 -6.99 -7.37 -22.89
CA ALA A 66 -6.70 -6.21 -23.73
C ALA A 66 -5.78 -5.20 -23.00
N LEU A 67 -6.05 -4.90 -21.72
CA LEU A 67 -5.21 -4.04 -20.89
C LEU A 67 -3.81 -4.65 -20.70
N ALA A 68 -3.72 -5.97 -20.54
CA ALA A 68 -2.45 -6.67 -20.47
C ALA A 68 -1.67 -6.60 -21.80
N LYS A 69 -2.34 -6.77 -22.94
CA LYS A 69 -1.75 -6.59 -24.27
C LYS A 69 -1.26 -5.16 -24.48
N ALA A 70 -1.97 -4.17 -23.97
CA ALA A 70 -1.59 -2.76 -23.96
C ALA A 70 -0.49 -2.41 -22.94
N ARG A 71 0.00 -3.39 -22.17
CA ARG A 71 1.01 -3.24 -21.10
C ARG A 71 0.60 -2.32 -19.95
N LEU A 72 -0.70 -2.06 -19.79
CA LEU A 72 -1.23 -1.30 -18.67
C LEU A 72 -1.31 -2.14 -17.40
N VAL A 73 -1.58 -3.45 -17.56
CA VAL A 73 -1.66 -4.43 -16.48
C VAL A 73 -0.68 -5.57 -16.73
N LYS A 74 0.05 -5.99 -15.70
CA LYS A 74 0.79 -7.25 -15.69
C LYS A 74 -0.09 -8.34 -15.08
N ALA A 75 -0.58 -9.24 -15.91
CA ALA A 75 -1.31 -10.42 -15.49
C ALA A 75 -0.35 -11.61 -15.37
N SER A 76 -0.44 -12.38 -14.28
CA SER A 76 0.35 -13.58 -14.05
C SER A 76 -0.50 -14.66 -13.43
N ARG A 77 -0.18 -15.93 -13.71
CA ARG A 77 -0.87 -17.08 -13.10
C ARG A 77 0.08 -17.80 -12.15
N PRO A 78 0.04 -17.52 -10.84
CA PRO A 78 0.93 -18.16 -9.89
C PRO A 78 0.75 -19.68 -9.89
N ARG A 79 1.84 -20.43 -9.75
CA ARG A 79 1.82 -21.90 -9.73
C ARG A 79 0.95 -22.39 -8.56
N ARG A 80 0.07 -23.37 -8.82
CA ARG A 80 -0.86 -23.97 -7.83
C ARG A 80 -1.95 -23.02 -7.31
N VAL A 81 -2.10 -21.82 -7.86
CA VAL A 81 -3.21 -20.91 -7.55
C VAL A 81 -4.14 -20.85 -8.77
N LYS A 82 -5.45 -20.99 -8.54
CA LYS A 82 -6.44 -20.96 -9.64
C LYS A 82 -6.68 -19.53 -10.15
N THR A 83 -6.68 -18.57 -9.23
CA THR A 83 -6.95 -17.15 -9.48
C THR A 83 -5.78 -16.48 -10.19
N LEU A 84 -6.11 -15.58 -11.12
CA LEU A 84 -5.15 -14.73 -11.81
C LEU A 84 -4.62 -13.67 -10.84
N ALA A 85 -3.33 -13.40 -10.85
CA ALA A 85 -2.73 -12.27 -10.12
C ALA A 85 -2.51 -11.11 -11.10
N VAL A 86 -2.88 -9.90 -10.71
CA VAL A 86 -2.80 -8.70 -11.53
C VAL A 86 -2.12 -7.56 -10.78
N ARG A 87 -1.37 -6.74 -11.52
CA ARG A 87 -0.74 -5.52 -11.00
C ARG A 87 -0.72 -4.46 -12.09
N LEU A 88 -0.91 -3.20 -11.74
CA LEU A 88 -0.73 -2.09 -12.68
C LEU A 88 0.75 -1.95 -13.07
N SER A 89 1.00 -1.54 -14.31
CA SER A 89 2.28 -0.93 -14.68
C SER A 89 2.45 0.42 -13.99
N ASP A 90 3.68 0.91 -13.84
CA ASP A 90 3.92 2.21 -13.19
C ASP A 90 3.18 3.37 -13.89
N ALA A 91 3.15 3.36 -15.23
CA ALA A 91 2.44 4.39 -16.01
C ALA A 91 0.91 4.30 -15.81
N ALA A 92 0.35 3.09 -15.77
CA ALA A 92 -1.08 2.92 -15.53
C ALA A 92 -1.46 3.28 -14.08
N GLU A 93 -0.61 2.97 -13.10
CA GLU A 93 -0.82 3.36 -11.72
C GLU A 93 -0.83 4.89 -11.58
N ALA A 94 0.14 5.58 -12.19
CA ALA A 94 0.20 7.05 -12.18
C ALA A 94 -1.07 7.68 -12.80
N ASP A 95 -1.45 7.27 -14.03
CA ASP A 95 -2.67 7.76 -14.70
C ASP A 95 -3.94 7.44 -13.90
N THR A 96 -4.04 6.24 -13.29
CA THR A 96 -5.21 5.86 -12.50
C THR A 96 -5.29 6.68 -11.21
N ARG A 97 -4.17 6.91 -10.52
CA ARG A 97 -4.11 7.76 -9.31
C ARG A 97 -4.49 9.20 -9.62
N GLU A 98 -3.99 9.75 -10.72
CA GLU A 98 -4.36 11.10 -11.17
C GLU A 98 -5.87 11.22 -11.41
N ARG A 99 -6.45 10.28 -12.18
CA ARG A 99 -7.90 10.26 -12.48
C ARG A 99 -8.77 10.17 -11.22
N THR A 100 -8.33 9.46 -10.20
CA THR A 100 -9.06 9.31 -8.93
C THR A 100 -8.71 10.38 -7.90
N GLY A 101 -7.81 11.31 -8.22
CA GLY A 101 -7.37 12.37 -7.30
C GLY A 101 -6.51 11.87 -6.14
N LEU A 102 -5.86 10.72 -6.29
CA LEU A 102 -4.99 10.13 -5.27
C LEU A 102 -3.55 10.61 -5.43
N PRO A 103 -2.78 10.69 -4.32
CA PRO A 103 -1.35 10.98 -4.39
C PRO A 103 -0.59 9.94 -5.22
N GLY A 104 0.33 10.43 -6.04
CA GLY A 104 1.23 9.62 -6.86
C GLY A 104 2.61 9.46 -6.24
N LEU A 105 3.56 8.98 -7.05
CA LEU A 105 4.89 8.64 -6.57
C LEU A 105 5.70 9.86 -6.14
N TYR A 106 5.41 11.05 -6.69
CA TYR A 106 6.07 12.28 -6.27
C TYR A 106 5.65 12.70 -4.87
N SER A 107 4.34 12.69 -4.55
CA SER A 107 3.87 12.91 -3.18
C SER A 107 4.49 11.91 -2.20
N ALA A 108 4.62 10.63 -2.61
CA ALA A 108 5.27 9.62 -1.78
C ALA A 108 6.76 9.88 -1.57
N TRP A 109 7.45 10.42 -2.59
CA TRP A 109 8.85 10.81 -2.50
C TRP A 109 9.07 11.96 -1.51
N LEU A 110 8.20 12.98 -1.56
CA LEU A 110 8.22 14.08 -0.60
C LEU A 110 7.98 13.59 0.83
N SER A 111 6.96 12.75 1.04
CA SER A 111 6.66 12.19 2.36
C SER A 111 7.77 11.25 2.87
N ALA A 112 8.41 10.49 1.98
CA ALA A 112 9.58 9.68 2.32
C ALA A 112 10.78 10.56 2.70
N GLY A 113 10.97 11.70 2.03
CA GLY A 113 11.97 12.71 2.38
C GLY A 113 11.73 13.32 3.75
N GLU A 114 10.47 13.61 4.10
CA GLU A 114 10.12 14.06 5.46
C GLU A 114 10.38 12.96 6.49
N LEU A 115 10.00 11.71 6.20
CA LEU A 115 10.31 10.56 7.04
C LEU A 115 11.83 10.44 7.29
N ALA A 116 12.66 10.61 6.25
CA ALA A 116 14.11 10.59 6.37
C ALA A 116 14.67 11.64 7.33
N ARG A 117 14.07 12.84 7.41
CA ARG A 117 14.50 13.91 8.32
C ARG A 117 14.34 13.54 9.80
N HIS A 118 13.36 12.68 10.11
CA HIS A 118 13.10 12.21 11.47
C HIS A 118 13.81 10.90 11.80
N SER A 119 14.29 10.17 10.79
CA SER A 119 15.03 8.92 10.93
C SER A 119 16.54 9.13 11.14
N ARG A 120 17.21 8.09 11.65
CA ARG A 120 18.69 8.06 11.73
C ARG A 120 19.27 6.81 11.04
N ARG A 121 20.45 6.98 10.46
CA ARG A 121 21.25 5.91 9.84
C ARG A 121 22.71 6.03 10.31
N PRO A 122 23.25 5.08 11.11
CA PRO A 122 22.57 3.91 11.67
C PRO A 122 21.56 4.28 12.78
N PRO A 123 20.46 3.53 12.95
CA PRO A 123 19.54 3.74 14.07
C PRO A 123 20.11 3.18 15.38
N GLU A 124 19.99 3.92 16.47
CA GLU A 124 20.37 3.44 17.81
C GLU A 124 19.15 2.93 18.59
N LEU A 125 18.00 3.59 18.38
CA LEU A 125 16.71 3.26 18.97
C LEU A 125 15.73 2.78 17.92
N VAL A 126 14.71 2.03 18.33
CA VAL A 126 13.57 1.68 17.47
C VAL A 126 12.90 2.96 16.94
N THR A 127 12.83 4.03 17.75
CA THR A 127 12.28 5.34 17.36
C THR A 127 13.16 6.16 16.41
N ASP A 128 14.40 5.71 16.16
CA ASP A 128 15.24 6.25 15.09
C ASP A 128 14.94 5.59 13.74
N LEU A 129 14.39 4.37 13.78
CA LEU A 129 14.02 3.57 12.61
C LEU A 129 12.55 3.75 12.23
N TYR A 130 11.65 3.50 13.18
CA TYR A 130 10.20 3.66 13.06
C TYR A 130 9.76 5.02 13.60
N ILE A 131 9.31 5.88 12.70
CA ILE A 131 8.84 7.23 12.99
C ILE A 131 7.34 7.20 13.11
N GLY A 132 6.83 7.48 14.31
CA GLY A 132 5.40 7.58 14.56
C GLY A 132 4.76 8.72 13.78
N GLU A 133 3.51 8.51 13.34
CA GLU A 133 2.70 9.50 12.61
C GLU A 133 2.66 10.88 13.28
N ARG A 134 2.65 10.92 14.61
CA ARG A 134 2.65 12.17 15.37
C ARG A 134 3.87 13.04 15.11
N LYS A 135 5.03 12.46 14.78
CA LYS A 135 6.21 13.24 14.36
C LYS A 135 6.04 13.85 12.96
N LEU A 136 5.27 13.19 12.09
CA LEU A 136 5.00 13.66 10.72
C LEU A 136 3.86 14.69 10.68
N ILE A 137 2.82 14.49 11.49
CA ILE A 137 1.60 15.32 11.53
C ILE A 137 1.76 16.52 12.49
N GLY A 138 2.54 16.35 13.56
CA GLY A 138 2.61 17.28 14.68
C GLY A 138 1.49 17.10 15.70
N ASP A 139 1.44 18.01 16.67
CA ASP A 139 0.40 18.04 17.69
C ASP A 139 -0.88 18.70 17.14
N LYS A 140 -1.93 17.90 16.95
CA LYS A 140 -3.24 18.34 16.49
C LYS A 140 -4.37 17.80 17.38
N PRO A 141 -5.53 18.48 17.43
CA PRO A 141 -6.74 17.93 18.05
C PRO A 141 -7.14 16.59 17.42
N PRO A 142 -7.81 15.68 18.15
CA PRO A 142 -8.10 14.31 17.67
C PRO A 142 -8.73 14.23 16.26
N GLY A 143 -9.80 14.99 15.99
CA GLY A 143 -10.47 14.96 14.69
C GLY A 143 -9.70 15.62 13.54
N GLU A 144 -8.72 16.48 13.84
CA GLU A 144 -7.77 16.98 12.83
C GLU A 144 -6.65 15.98 12.61
N TYR A 145 -6.14 15.38 13.68
CA TYR A 145 -5.11 14.34 13.61
C TYR A 145 -5.58 13.15 12.77
N GLU A 146 -6.80 12.66 12.97
CA GLU A 146 -7.36 11.53 12.21
C GLU A 146 -7.41 11.84 10.70
N ARG A 147 -7.83 13.05 10.33
CA ARG A 147 -7.86 13.46 8.92
C ARG A 147 -6.46 13.55 8.31
N GLU A 148 -5.51 14.10 9.04
CA GLU A 148 -4.12 14.20 8.60
C GLU A 148 -3.42 12.85 8.54
N ALA A 149 -3.77 11.92 9.43
CA ALA A 149 -3.27 10.55 9.39
C ALA A 149 -3.68 9.85 8.09
N VAL A 150 -4.93 10.04 7.64
CA VAL A 150 -5.40 9.55 6.34
C VAL A 150 -4.64 10.20 5.17
N VAL A 151 -4.31 11.49 5.27
CA VAL A 151 -3.49 12.17 4.25
C VAL A 151 -2.08 11.57 4.19
N VAL A 152 -1.41 11.40 5.34
CA VAL A 152 -0.08 10.79 5.42
C VAL A 152 -0.09 9.36 4.87
N GLU A 153 -1.09 8.56 5.23
CA GLU A 153 -1.28 7.22 4.68
C GLU A 153 -1.37 7.24 3.16
N ASN A 154 -2.28 8.06 2.61
CA ASN A 154 -2.49 8.14 1.17
C ASN A 154 -1.24 8.65 0.42
N MET A 155 -0.51 9.61 1.00
CA MET A 155 0.74 10.09 0.41
C MET A 155 1.83 9.02 0.42
N LEU A 156 1.91 8.16 1.44
CA LEU A 156 2.93 7.13 1.55
C LEU A 156 2.58 5.82 0.82
N LEU A 157 1.32 5.57 0.49
CA LEU A 157 0.86 4.34 -0.19
C LEU A 157 1.69 3.96 -1.43
N PRO A 158 2.01 4.86 -2.38
CA PRO A 158 2.83 4.50 -3.54
C PRO A 158 4.23 3.99 -3.16
N ALA A 159 4.82 4.51 -2.07
CA ALA A 159 6.12 4.07 -1.55
C ALA A 159 6.02 2.76 -0.73
N LEU A 160 4.92 2.54 -0.01
CA LEU A 160 4.61 1.28 0.67
C LEU A 160 4.49 0.13 -0.34
N VAL A 161 3.70 0.32 -1.41
CA VAL A 161 3.49 -0.67 -2.48
C VAL A 161 4.80 -1.07 -3.17
N ARG A 162 5.75 -0.12 -3.28
CA ARG A 162 7.08 -0.34 -3.89
C ARG A 162 8.12 -0.87 -2.90
N GLY A 163 7.79 -0.96 -1.60
CA GLY A 163 8.70 -1.41 -0.56
C GLY A 163 9.82 -0.41 -0.25
N TYR A 164 9.64 0.87 -0.57
CA TYR A 164 10.55 1.95 -0.16
C TYR A 164 10.30 2.38 1.28
N VAL A 165 9.04 2.33 1.70
CA VAL A 165 8.62 2.55 3.07
C VAL A 165 7.98 1.26 3.57
N ASP A 166 8.11 1.00 4.85
CA ASP A 166 7.31 0.00 5.55
C ASP A 166 6.49 0.68 6.65
N SER A 167 5.37 0.08 7.00
CA SER A 167 4.45 0.57 8.03
C SER A 167 4.22 -0.53 9.06
N ASN A 168 4.24 -0.17 10.34
CA ASN A 168 3.76 -1.03 11.41
C ASN A 168 2.94 -0.21 12.40
N ALA A 169 2.05 -0.87 13.12
CA ALA A 169 1.22 -0.25 14.13
C ALA A 169 1.32 -1.04 15.44
N ASP A 170 1.07 -0.36 16.54
CA ASP A 170 0.85 -1.05 17.81
C ASP A 170 -0.60 -1.52 17.96
N ILE A 171 -0.88 -2.25 19.05
CA ILE A 171 -2.22 -2.75 19.38
C ILE A 171 -3.25 -1.65 19.63
N GLN A 172 -2.83 -0.38 19.80
CA GLN A 172 -3.70 0.79 19.95
C GLN A 172 -3.97 1.47 18.60
N GLY A 173 -3.44 0.94 17.49
CA GLY A 173 -3.63 1.48 16.15
C GLY A 173 -2.76 2.70 15.84
N ARG A 174 -1.74 2.98 16.66
CA ARG A 174 -0.78 4.06 16.40
C ARG A 174 0.23 3.57 15.37
N VAL A 175 0.25 4.21 14.21
CA VAL A 175 1.10 3.81 13.08
C VAL A 175 2.45 4.51 13.15
N SER A 176 3.49 3.76 12.77
CA SER A 176 4.83 4.26 12.52
C SER A 176 5.33 3.77 11.18
N TYR A 177 6.14 4.59 10.51
CA TYR A 177 6.74 4.27 9.22
C TYR A 177 8.25 4.17 9.34
N MET A 178 8.88 3.35 8.49
CA MET A 178 10.34 3.33 8.34
C MET A 178 10.74 3.35 6.88
N LEU A 179 11.87 3.97 6.57
CA LEU A 179 12.52 3.80 5.28
C LEU A 179 13.24 2.45 5.23
N THR A 180 12.93 1.65 4.21
CA THR A 180 13.67 0.42 3.94
C THR A 180 15.05 0.76 3.34
N PRO A 181 15.99 -0.18 3.25
CA PRO A 181 17.24 0.04 2.51
C PRO A 181 17.00 0.49 1.06
N ALA A 182 15.95 -0.01 0.41
CA ALA A 182 15.56 0.42 -0.94
C ALA A 182 15.01 1.86 -0.96
N GLY A 183 14.27 2.27 0.08
CA GLY A 183 13.80 3.64 0.24
C GLY A 183 14.92 4.65 0.44
N TRP A 184 15.91 4.32 1.28
CA TRP A 184 17.12 5.13 1.42
C TRP A 184 17.86 5.27 0.09
N ALA A 185 18.11 4.15 -0.60
CA ALA A 185 18.75 4.19 -1.91
C ALA A 185 17.92 4.97 -2.96
N TRP A 186 16.60 5.00 -2.83
CA TRP A 186 15.72 5.78 -3.69
C TRP A 186 15.85 7.29 -3.45
N LEU A 187 15.91 7.73 -2.20
CA LEU A 187 16.15 9.12 -1.85
C LEU A 187 17.58 9.58 -2.17
N ASP A 188 18.59 8.72 -1.90
CA ASP A 188 20.01 9.01 -2.14
C ASP A 188 20.32 9.26 -3.63
N ARG A 189 19.51 8.73 -4.56
CA ARG A 189 19.63 9.05 -5.99
C ARG A 189 19.30 10.50 -6.31
N GLY A 190 18.50 11.17 -5.49
CA GLY A 190 18.10 12.58 -5.69
C GLY A 190 17.19 12.82 -6.90
N GLU A 191 16.83 11.78 -7.64
CA GLU A 191 15.95 11.86 -8.81
C GLU A 191 14.49 11.81 -8.35
N ALA A 192 13.90 12.98 -8.14
CA ALA A 192 12.47 13.08 -7.86
C ALA A 192 11.65 12.49 -9.04
N PRO A 193 10.60 11.69 -8.76
CA PRO A 193 9.64 11.28 -9.79
C PRO A 193 8.98 12.50 -10.46
N PRO A 194 8.38 12.34 -11.65
CA PRO A 194 7.55 13.37 -12.26
C PRO A 194 6.47 13.84 -11.27
N GLU A 195 6.25 15.15 -11.19
CA GLU A 195 5.25 15.71 -10.29
C GLU A 195 3.88 15.10 -10.55
N ASP A 196 3.12 14.89 -9.47
CA ASP A 196 1.74 14.47 -9.58
C ASP A 196 0.97 15.59 -10.27
N LEU A 197 0.50 15.36 -11.50
CA LEU A 197 -0.22 16.35 -12.29
C LEU A 197 -1.51 16.74 -11.54
N ARG A 198 -1.64 18.03 -11.25
CA ARG A 198 -2.84 18.62 -10.61
C ARG A 198 -3.62 19.54 -11.55
N ASP A 199 -3.19 19.62 -12.80
CA ASP A 199 -3.66 20.64 -13.74
C ASP A 199 -4.96 20.18 -14.39
N ASP A 200 -6.11 20.70 -13.93
CA ASP A 200 -7.47 20.71 -14.53
C ASP A 200 -7.99 19.46 -15.27
N THR A 201 -7.27 18.33 -15.32
CA THR A 201 -7.75 17.02 -15.72
C THR A 201 -8.83 16.67 -14.72
N ALA A 202 -10.08 16.93 -15.13
CA ALA A 202 -11.24 16.86 -14.28
C ALA A 202 -11.24 15.50 -13.57
N LEU A 203 -10.94 15.52 -12.26
CA LEU A 203 -11.13 14.42 -11.33
C LEU A 203 -12.36 13.63 -11.78
N ASP A 204 -12.15 12.38 -12.17
CA ASP A 204 -13.27 11.50 -12.52
C ASP A 204 -13.92 11.09 -11.20
N ARG A 205 -15.00 11.81 -10.84
CA ARG A 205 -15.72 11.59 -9.58
C ARG A 205 -16.26 10.17 -9.50
N ASP A 206 -16.74 9.60 -10.61
CA ASP A 206 -17.19 8.20 -10.65
C ASP A 206 -16.03 7.25 -10.32
N ALA A 207 -14.84 7.52 -10.86
CA ALA A 207 -13.65 6.71 -10.57
C ALA A 207 -13.19 6.86 -9.12
N ALA A 208 -13.24 8.07 -8.55
CA ALA A 208 -12.89 8.31 -7.15
C ALA A 208 -13.88 7.62 -6.19
N GLU A 209 -15.18 7.70 -6.46
CA GLU A 209 -16.22 7.00 -5.69
C GLU A 209 -16.03 5.48 -5.80
N TRP A 210 -15.83 4.96 -7.01
CA TRP A 210 -15.57 3.54 -7.24
C TRP A 210 -14.31 3.05 -6.53
N TYR A 211 -13.23 3.85 -6.53
CA TYR A 211 -12.02 3.56 -5.78
C TYR A 211 -12.32 3.37 -4.29
N ALA A 212 -13.03 4.32 -3.68
CA ALA A 212 -13.34 4.30 -2.25
C ALA A 212 -14.21 3.08 -1.88
N GLU A 213 -15.27 2.81 -2.66
CA GLU A 213 -16.12 1.64 -2.47
C GLU A 213 -15.30 0.34 -2.58
N ARG A 214 -14.45 0.24 -3.60
CA ARG A 214 -13.70 -0.99 -3.85
C ARG A 214 -12.59 -1.21 -2.83
N GLN A 215 -11.95 -0.15 -2.37
CA GLN A 215 -10.94 -0.21 -1.31
C GLN A 215 -11.59 -0.71 -0.02
N GLN A 216 -12.75 -0.17 0.37
CA GLN A 216 -13.50 -0.63 1.54
C GLN A 216 -13.90 -2.09 1.41
N ALA A 217 -14.46 -2.51 0.27
CA ALA A 217 -14.80 -3.91 0.04
C ALA A 217 -13.58 -4.86 0.13
N SER A 218 -12.39 -4.39 -0.28
CA SER A 218 -11.15 -5.16 -0.11
C SER A 218 -10.68 -5.23 1.33
N LEU A 219 -10.81 -4.15 2.09
CA LEU A 219 -10.54 -4.16 3.53
C LEU A 219 -11.50 -5.11 4.27
N ASP A 220 -12.79 -5.08 3.93
CA ASP A 220 -13.81 -5.96 4.52
C ASP A 220 -13.51 -7.43 4.23
N ARG A 221 -13.03 -7.76 3.02
CA ARG A 221 -12.56 -9.13 2.70
C ARG A 221 -11.35 -9.51 3.54
N LEU A 222 -10.38 -8.62 3.73
CA LEU A 222 -9.23 -8.88 4.60
C LEU A 222 -9.65 -9.04 6.08
N ASP A 223 -10.73 -8.38 6.50
CA ASP A 223 -11.28 -8.48 7.86
C ASP A 223 -12.09 -9.76 8.09
N THR A 224 -12.58 -10.43 7.04
CA THR A 224 -13.56 -11.53 7.19
C THR A 224 -13.12 -12.86 6.59
N ALA A 225 -12.18 -12.87 5.65
CA ALA A 225 -11.72 -14.10 5.02
C ALA A 225 -10.93 -14.98 6.01
N ASP A 226 -11.07 -16.30 5.86
CA ASP A 226 -10.21 -17.25 6.58
C ASP A 226 -8.77 -17.14 6.04
N PRO A 227 -7.76 -16.99 6.92
CA PRO A 227 -6.38 -16.94 6.48
C PRO A 227 -5.95 -18.28 5.90
N PRO A 228 -5.09 -18.28 4.85
CA PRO A 228 -4.54 -19.51 4.28
C PRO A 228 -3.91 -20.48 5.30
N ASP A 229 -3.32 -19.93 6.37
CA ASP A 229 -2.89 -20.69 7.55
C ASP A 229 -3.54 -20.09 8.81
N PRO A 230 -4.45 -20.81 9.49
CA PRO A 230 -5.08 -20.38 10.73
C PRO A 230 -4.12 -20.18 11.92
N LYS A 231 -2.90 -20.73 11.84
CA LYS A 231 -1.88 -20.60 12.89
C LYS A 231 -1.00 -19.37 12.72
N GLU A 232 -0.99 -18.78 11.52
CA GLU A 232 -0.24 -17.56 11.25
C GLU A 232 -0.92 -16.37 11.94
N ILE A 233 -0.11 -15.53 12.58
CA ILE A 233 -0.58 -14.32 13.28
C ILE A 233 -0.28 -13.06 12.48
N GLY A 234 0.51 -13.17 11.40
CA GLY A 234 0.95 -12.06 10.57
C GLY A 234 2.13 -11.31 11.18
N ALA A 235 2.28 -10.04 10.80
CA ALA A 235 3.30 -9.19 11.39
C ALA A 235 3.10 -9.04 12.91
N ILE A 236 4.18 -8.93 13.67
CA ILE A 236 4.09 -8.63 15.10
C ILE A 236 3.91 -7.10 15.26
N PRO A 237 2.90 -6.63 16.03
CA PRO A 237 2.71 -5.22 16.26
C PRO A 237 3.91 -4.58 16.95
N LEU A 238 4.13 -3.29 16.74
CA LEU A 238 5.11 -2.56 17.51
C LEU A 238 4.70 -2.53 19.00
N PRO A 239 5.66 -2.58 19.94
CA PRO A 239 5.37 -2.33 21.34
C PRO A 239 4.78 -0.93 21.55
N VAL A 240 3.80 -0.80 22.45
CA VAL A 240 3.22 0.50 22.82
C VAL A 240 4.29 1.47 23.38
N ALA A 241 5.33 0.93 24.01
CA ALA A 241 6.47 1.67 24.54
C ALA A 241 7.72 1.43 23.69
N ILE A 242 7.71 1.85 22.42
CA ILE A 242 8.94 1.84 21.59
C ILE A 242 10.00 2.83 22.08
N GLU A 243 9.60 3.84 22.86
CA GLU A 243 10.50 4.84 23.42
C GLU A 243 11.57 4.18 24.30
N GLY A 244 12.84 4.42 23.99
CA GLY A 244 13.98 3.89 24.73
C GLY A 244 14.36 2.43 24.39
N LEU A 245 13.65 1.74 23.49
CA LEU A 245 14.06 0.43 23.01
C LEU A 245 15.28 0.57 22.10
N ARG A 246 16.42 0.02 22.55
CA ARG A 246 17.66 -0.01 21.76
C ARG A 246 17.58 -1.07 20.65
N MET A 247 18.12 -0.72 19.49
CA MET A 247 18.37 -1.70 18.45
C MET A 247 19.42 -2.69 18.94
N SER A 248 19.16 -4.00 18.75
CA SER A 248 20.21 -5.00 18.98
C SER A 248 21.37 -4.72 18.02
N LYS A 249 22.61 -4.79 18.52
CA LYS A 249 23.77 -4.72 17.64
C LYS A 249 23.67 -5.89 16.65
N PRO A 250 23.91 -5.69 15.35
CA PRO A 250 23.96 -6.81 14.41
C PRO A 250 24.99 -7.81 14.94
N SER A 251 24.57 -9.08 15.08
CA SER A 251 25.50 -10.12 15.51
C SER A 251 26.56 -10.27 14.43
N ALA A 252 27.82 -10.51 14.81
CA ALA A 252 28.93 -10.69 13.87
C ALA A 252 28.73 -11.81 12.82
N ALA A 253 27.69 -12.64 12.96
CA ALA A 253 27.35 -13.73 12.05
C ALA A 253 26.57 -13.33 10.79
N SER A 254 26.17 -12.06 10.62
CA SER A 254 25.35 -11.62 9.46
C SER A 254 26.11 -10.80 8.40
N VAL A 255 27.46 -10.81 8.42
CA VAL A 255 28.33 -10.11 7.44
C VAL A 255 29.26 -11.10 6.73
N ALA A 256 28.73 -12.25 6.31
CA ALA A 256 29.42 -13.23 5.46
C ALA A 256 28.62 -13.45 4.18
#